data_AF-A0AAD4BE29-F1
#
_entry.id   AF-A0AAD4BE29-F1
#
_cell.length_a   1.000
_cell.length_b   1.000
_cell.length_c   1.000
_cell.angle_alpha   90.00
_cell.angle_beta   90.00
_cell.angle_gamma   90.00
#
_symmetry.space_group_name_H-M   'P 1'
#
loop_
_entity.id
_entity.type
_entity.pdbx_description
1 polymer ?
#
loop_
_entity_poly.entity_id
_entity_poly.type
_entity_poly.pdbx_seq_one_letter_code
_entity_poly.pdbx_strand_id
1 'polypeptide(L)'
;MNIVWGPPEQRSALAFVHIPLHAVQAVQRNLNSSINPGLNVDTLGQGSTQASLEHASLGKDNAFWHSLNTNVKNLRAVISGHDHGDEWCAREPTYDVIFCFNKHSGYGGYSRPGWGRGVRSIIFHSAAPLVGLETYIMMENGTSHARVILDEHYM
;
A
#
# COMPACT_ATOMS: atom_id res chain seq x y z
N MET A 1 -10.90 -22.19 5.75
CA MET A 1 -9.75 -21.45 5.15
C MET A 1 -8.54 -22.36 4.99
N ASN A 2 -8.05 -23.03 6.05
CA ASN A 2 -6.84 -23.86 5.97
C ASN A 2 -6.98 -25.10 5.07
N ILE A 3 -8.20 -25.64 4.93
CA ILE A 3 -8.48 -26.80 4.06
C ILE A 3 -8.16 -26.50 2.58
N VAL A 4 -8.37 -25.25 2.14
CA VAL A 4 -8.19 -24.84 0.74
C VAL A 4 -6.84 -24.14 0.54
N TRP A 5 -6.44 -23.30 1.50
CA TRP A 5 -5.31 -22.36 1.35
C TRP A 5 -4.10 -22.70 2.22
N GLY A 6 -4.12 -23.84 2.92
CA GLY A 6 -3.09 -24.21 3.89
C GLY A 6 -3.10 -23.34 5.16
N PRO A 7 -2.25 -23.68 6.14
CA PRO A 7 -2.12 -22.92 7.37
C PRO A 7 -1.48 -21.53 7.10
N PRO A 8 -1.74 -20.51 7.94
CA PRO A 8 -1.19 -19.16 7.76
C PRO A 8 0.32 -19.11 7.56
N GLU A 9 1.06 -20.01 8.20
CA GLU A 9 2.52 -20.13 8.12
C GLU A 9 3.02 -20.46 6.70
N GLN A 10 2.18 -21.07 5.86
CA GLN A 10 2.55 -21.56 4.53
C GLN A 10 1.93 -20.77 3.38
N ARG A 11 1.17 -19.70 3.68
CA ARG A 11 0.53 -18.87 2.66
C ARG A 11 0.90 -17.40 2.84
N SER A 12 0.98 -16.69 1.72
CA SER A 12 1.13 -15.24 1.73
C SER A 12 -0.19 -14.55 2.09
N ALA A 13 -0.10 -13.39 2.75
CA ALA A 13 -1.23 -12.51 3.01
C ALA A 13 -1.00 -11.14 2.37
N LEU A 14 -2.09 -10.54 1.90
CA LEU A 14 -2.14 -9.16 1.44
C LEU A 14 -3.31 -8.50 2.15
N ALA A 15 -3.12 -7.30 2.68
CA ALA A 15 -4.19 -6.54 3.29
C ALA A 15 -4.60 -5.37 2.39
N PHE A 16 -5.89 -5.09 2.33
CA PHE A 16 -6.41 -3.86 1.74
C PHE A 16 -7.06 -3.00 2.82
N VAL A 17 -6.75 -1.72 2.81
CA VAL A 17 -7.40 -0.68 3.62
C VAL A 17 -7.92 0.40 2.68
N HIS A 18 -9.09 0.97 2.95
CA HIS A 18 -9.57 2.04 2.09
C HIS A 18 -8.74 3.31 2.28
N ILE A 19 -8.62 3.78 3.52
CA ILE A 19 -7.92 4.99 3.92
C ILE A 19 -6.53 4.61 4.45
N PRO A 20 -5.45 5.32 4.04
CA PRO A 20 -4.11 5.02 4.52
C PRO A 20 -3.99 5.28 6.02
N LEU A 21 -3.14 4.50 6.66
CA LEU A 21 -2.89 4.59 8.10
C LEU A 21 -2.01 5.80 8.40
N HIS A 22 -2.18 6.37 9.59
CA HIS A 22 -1.41 7.50 10.08
C HIS A 22 0.11 7.28 9.99
N ALA A 23 0.58 6.06 10.27
CA ALA A 23 2.00 5.70 10.19
C ALA A 23 2.62 5.99 8.81
N VAL A 24 1.84 5.88 7.74
CA VAL A 24 2.27 6.09 6.35
C VAL A 24 2.63 7.55 6.07
N GLN A 25 2.07 8.50 6.84
CA GLN A 25 2.43 9.91 6.70
C GLN A 25 3.91 10.17 6.98
N ALA A 26 4.51 9.45 7.93
CA ALA A 26 5.94 9.54 8.21
C ALA A 26 6.79 8.91 7.09
N VAL A 27 6.27 7.86 6.44
CA VAL A 27 6.92 7.18 5.31
C VAL A 27 6.99 8.10 4.09
N GLN A 28 5.91 8.80 3.77
CA GLN A 28 5.83 9.69 2.61
C GLN A 28 6.95 10.75 2.57
N ARG A 29 7.41 11.22 3.74
CA ARG A 29 8.46 12.24 3.84
C ARG A 29 9.84 11.77 3.43
N ASN A 30 10.07 10.47 3.38
CA ASN A 30 11.38 9.85 3.14
C ASN A 30 11.46 9.12 1.79
N LEU A 31 10.45 9.29 0.93
CA LEU A 31 10.41 8.62 -0.36
C LEU A 31 11.55 9.06 -1.27
N ASN A 32 12.10 8.10 -2.00
CA ASN A 32 13.04 8.35 -3.07
C ASN A 32 12.42 7.87 -4.37
N SER A 33 12.16 8.74 -5.34
CA SER A 33 11.48 8.37 -6.58
C SER A 33 12.22 7.34 -7.45
N SER A 34 13.52 7.13 -7.22
CA SER A 34 14.30 6.08 -7.88
C SER A 34 14.10 4.70 -7.23
N ILE A 35 13.64 4.63 -5.99
CA ILE A 35 13.39 3.41 -5.21
C ILE A 35 11.87 3.14 -5.10
N ASN A 36 11.10 4.20 -4.89
CA ASN A 36 9.66 4.26 -4.68
C ASN A 36 9.00 4.94 -5.89
N PRO A 37 9.05 4.34 -7.10
CA PRO A 37 8.49 4.96 -8.29
C PRO A 37 6.97 5.06 -8.19
N GLY A 38 6.41 6.06 -8.86
CA GLY A 38 4.99 6.37 -8.85
C GLY A 38 4.74 7.83 -8.54
N LEU A 39 3.56 8.30 -8.89
CA LEU A 39 3.07 9.60 -8.46
C LEU A 39 2.98 9.69 -6.92
N ASN A 40 3.40 10.82 -6.36
CA ASN A 40 3.33 11.15 -4.94
C ASN A 40 2.93 12.63 -4.80
N VAL A 41 1.64 12.93 -4.99
CA VAL A 41 1.16 14.31 -5.10
C VAL A 41 -0.07 14.61 -4.26
N ASP A 42 -0.55 13.63 -3.49
CA ASP A 42 -1.48 13.90 -2.39
C ASP A 42 -0.71 14.19 -1.10
N THR A 43 -1.35 14.94 -0.22
CA THR A 43 -0.81 15.20 1.12
C THR A 43 -1.54 14.31 2.11
N LEU A 44 -0.83 13.39 2.75
CA LEU A 44 -1.46 12.50 3.72
C LEU A 44 -1.89 13.25 4.99
N GLY A 45 -3.13 12.98 5.41
CA GLY A 45 -3.74 13.55 6.62
C GLY A 45 -3.28 12.93 7.94
N GLN A 46 -3.83 13.43 9.06
CA GLN A 46 -3.70 12.81 10.39
C GLN A 46 -4.90 11.88 10.67
N GLY A 47 -4.65 10.70 11.25
CA GLY A 47 -5.68 9.79 11.79
C GLY A 47 -6.34 8.82 10.79
N SER A 48 -7.23 7.96 11.31
CA SER A 48 -7.84 6.81 10.63
C SER A 48 -8.77 7.12 9.45
N THR A 49 -9.12 8.39 9.26
CA THR A 49 -10.10 8.86 8.26
C THR A 49 -9.55 9.97 7.36
N GLN A 50 -8.25 10.28 7.45
CA GLN A 50 -7.74 11.60 7.08
C GLN A 50 -8.59 12.75 7.68
N ALA A 51 -9.29 12.54 8.80
CA ALA A 51 -9.95 13.59 9.59
C ALA A 51 -8.88 14.42 10.30
N SER A 52 -8.04 15.03 9.48
CA SER A 52 -6.76 15.68 9.77
C SER A 52 -6.87 16.90 10.67
N LEU A 53 -8.10 17.34 10.94
CA LEU A 53 -8.42 18.52 11.74
C LEU A 53 -9.00 18.18 13.12
N GLU A 54 -9.37 16.92 13.38
CA GLU A 54 -9.94 16.51 14.66
C GLU A 54 -8.88 15.88 15.56
N HIS A 55 -8.39 16.64 16.54
CA HIS A 55 -7.43 16.14 17.54
C HIS A 55 -7.93 14.88 18.26
N ALA A 56 -9.24 14.73 18.43
CA ALA A 56 -9.87 13.56 19.04
C ALA A 56 -9.70 12.27 18.21
N SER A 57 -9.23 12.36 16.96
CA SER A 57 -9.07 11.22 16.04
C SER A 57 -7.61 10.78 15.88
N LEU A 58 -6.67 11.43 16.57
CA LEU A 58 -5.26 11.03 16.59
C LEU A 58 -5.07 9.64 17.21
N GLY A 59 -4.30 8.79 16.53
CA GLY A 59 -3.88 7.48 17.02
C GLY A 59 -4.97 6.39 17.09
N LYS A 60 -6.19 6.67 16.61
CA LYS A 60 -7.31 5.71 16.64
C LYS A 60 -7.05 4.45 15.79
N ASP A 61 -6.17 4.54 14.80
CA ASP A 61 -5.76 3.43 13.94
C ASP A 61 -4.56 2.66 14.47
N ASN A 62 -3.90 3.10 15.55
CA ASN A 62 -2.71 2.44 16.10
C ASN A 62 -2.99 0.98 16.52
N ALA A 63 -4.12 0.73 17.18
CA ALA A 63 -4.49 -0.62 17.62
C ALA A 63 -4.73 -1.55 16.41
N PHE A 64 -5.36 -1.03 15.36
CA PHE A 64 -5.55 -1.76 14.12
C PHE A 64 -4.21 -2.05 13.43
N TRP A 65 -3.36 -1.02 13.27
CA TRP A 65 -2.06 -1.15 12.63
C TRP A 65 -1.16 -2.14 13.37
N HIS A 66 -1.13 -2.06 14.70
CA HIS A 66 -0.42 -3.01 15.54
C HIS A 66 -0.97 -4.44 15.38
N SER A 67 -2.29 -4.61 15.46
CA SER A 67 -2.90 -5.94 15.36
C SER A 67 -2.68 -6.57 14.00
N LEU A 68 -2.79 -5.80 12.91
CA LEU A 68 -2.57 -6.27 11.55
C LEU A 68 -1.15 -6.83 11.39
N ASN A 69 -0.15 -6.06 11.82
CA ASN A 69 1.25 -6.42 11.63
C ASN A 69 1.75 -7.51 12.59
N THR A 70 1.16 -7.64 13.78
CA THR A 70 1.61 -8.65 14.76
C THR A 70 0.87 -9.99 14.64
N ASN A 71 -0.35 -10.01 14.12
CA ASN A 71 -1.18 -11.23 14.09
C ASN A 71 -1.35 -11.83 12.69
N VAL A 72 -1.20 -11.04 11.61
CA VAL A 72 -1.29 -11.57 10.24
C VAL A 72 0.07 -12.08 9.81
N LYS A 73 0.22 -13.42 9.82
CA LYS A 73 1.44 -14.08 9.35
C LYS A 73 1.65 -13.87 7.85
N ASN A 74 2.92 -13.73 7.46
CA ASN A 74 3.34 -13.60 6.06
C ASN A 74 2.64 -12.45 5.32
N LEU A 75 2.38 -11.33 6.02
CA LEU A 75 1.84 -10.12 5.42
C LEU A 75 2.87 -9.52 4.46
N ARG A 76 2.59 -9.60 3.17
CA ARG A 76 3.55 -9.21 2.11
C ARG A 76 3.50 -7.72 1.81
N ALA A 77 2.31 -7.14 1.85
CA ALA A 77 2.10 -5.71 1.74
C ALA A 77 0.71 -5.32 2.27
N VAL A 78 0.58 -4.05 2.61
CA VAL A 78 -0.70 -3.38 2.88
C VAL A 78 -0.96 -2.41 1.73
N ILE A 79 -2.12 -2.56 1.09
CA ILE A 79 -2.50 -1.77 -0.07
C ILE A 79 -3.61 -0.81 0.33
N SER A 80 -3.44 0.47 0.01
CA SER A 80 -4.46 1.49 0.22
C SER A 80 -5.01 2.06 -1.06
N GLY A 81 -6.27 2.46 -1.00
CA GLY A 81 -6.85 3.41 -1.95
C GLY A 81 -6.97 4.79 -1.32
N HIS A 82 -8.13 5.41 -1.56
CA HIS A 82 -8.55 6.72 -1.05
C HIS A 82 -7.82 7.92 -1.66
N ASP A 83 -6.48 7.91 -1.66
CA ASP A 83 -5.69 8.98 -2.26
C ASP A 83 -5.50 8.74 -3.76
N HIS A 84 -5.91 9.71 -4.57
CA HIS A 84 -6.08 9.53 -6.01
C HIS A 84 -4.82 9.89 -6.81
N GLY A 85 -3.93 10.67 -6.21
CA GLY A 85 -2.65 11.15 -6.72
C GLY A 85 -1.46 10.37 -6.17
N ASP A 86 -1.67 9.40 -5.28
CA ASP A 86 -0.59 8.57 -4.77
C ASP A 86 -0.58 7.17 -5.42
N GLU A 87 0.62 6.72 -5.73
CA GLU A 87 0.87 5.53 -6.55
C GLU A 87 2.07 4.72 -6.07
N TRP A 88 2.82 5.17 -5.08
CA TRP A 88 4.08 4.58 -4.67
C TRP A 88 3.89 3.37 -3.73
N CYS A 89 4.98 2.61 -3.56
CA CYS A 89 5.17 1.67 -2.46
C CYS A 89 6.39 2.09 -1.64
N ALA A 90 6.41 1.79 -0.34
CA ALA A 90 7.57 1.97 0.53
C ALA A 90 7.45 1.11 1.80
N ARG A 91 8.59 0.79 2.41
CA ARG A 91 8.66 0.06 3.67
C ARG A 91 8.41 1.00 4.85
N GLU A 92 7.43 0.65 5.65
CA GLU A 92 7.16 1.29 6.93
C GLU A 92 8.13 0.71 7.99
N PRO A 93 8.96 1.53 8.63
CA PRO A 93 10.09 1.04 9.43
C PRO A 93 9.69 0.48 10.81
N THR A 94 8.52 0.80 11.35
CA THR A 94 8.11 0.37 12.69
C THR A 94 7.79 -1.13 12.73
N TYR A 95 7.06 -1.62 11.73
CA TYR A 95 6.67 -3.03 11.63
C TYR A 95 7.36 -3.79 10.50
N ASP A 96 8.27 -3.14 9.77
CA ASP A 96 9.00 -3.73 8.65
C ASP A 96 8.05 -4.28 7.55
N VAL A 97 6.99 -3.53 7.28
CA VAL A 97 5.94 -3.91 6.32
C VAL A 97 5.92 -2.97 5.12
N ILE A 98 5.71 -3.52 3.93
CA ILE A 98 5.59 -2.71 2.72
C ILE A 98 4.16 -2.16 2.63
N PHE A 99 4.03 -0.85 2.44
CA PHE A 99 2.77 -0.18 2.16
C PHE A 99 2.76 0.31 0.72
N CYS A 100 1.61 0.23 0.02
CA CYS A 100 1.46 0.71 -1.35
C CYS A 100 0.12 1.41 -1.58
N PHE A 101 0.10 2.40 -2.47
CA PHE A 101 -1.14 2.95 -3.05
C PHE A 101 -1.53 2.25 -4.36
N ASN A 102 -2.84 2.09 -4.59
CA ASN A 102 -3.38 1.23 -5.64
C ASN A 102 -3.71 1.90 -6.99
N LYS A 103 -3.37 3.18 -7.16
CA LYS A 103 -3.73 4.05 -8.30
C LYS A 103 -5.23 4.36 -8.38
N HIS A 104 -5.56 5.59 -8.76
CA HIS A 104 -6.92 6.00 -9.10
C HIS A 104 -7.42 5.37 -10.42
N SER A 105 -8.36 4.40 -10.34
CA SER A 105 -8.86 3.66 -11.51
C SER A 105 -10.15 4.19 -12.12
N GLY A 106 -11.01 4.81 -11.31
CA GLY A 106 -12.38 5.20 -11.69
C GLY A 106 -12.49 6.60 -12.28
N TYR A 107 -13.70 6.98 -12.68
CA TYR A 107 -14.04 8.32 -13.20
C TYR A 107 -14.68 9.24 -12.13
N GLY A 108 -14.84 8.75 -10.90
CA GLY A 108 -15.41 9.51 -9.78
C GLY A 108 -14.36 9.95 -8.76
N GLY A 109 -14.71 10.91 -7.89
CA GLY A 109 -13.79 11.52 -6.92
C GLY A 109 -12.87 12.57 -7.55
N TYR A 110 -11.78 12.94 -6.86
CA TYR A 110 -10.93 14.05 -7.29
C TYR A 110 -9.82 13.61 -8.25
N SER A 111 -9.40 14.50 -9.13
CA SER A 111 -8.31 14.25 -10.09
C SER A 111 -7.68 15.57 -10.53
N ARG A 112 -6.48 15.50 -11.11
CA ARG A 112 -5.80 16.64 -11.73
C ARG A 112 -5.18 16.25 -13.07
N PRO A 113 -4.90 17.22 -13.96
CA PRO A 113 -4.15 16.96 -15.19
C PRO A 113 -2.83 16.24 -14.89
N GLY A 114 -2.54 15.18 -15.65
CA GLY A 114 -1.32 14.38 -15.52
C GLY A 114 -1.41 13.18 -14.57
N TRP A 115 -2.44 13.06 -13.73
CA TRP A 115 -2.57 11.90 -12.82
C TRP A 115 -2.95 10.62 -13.57
N GLY A 116 -3.72 10.77 -14.66
CA GLY A 116 -4.25 9.65 -15.44
C GLY A 116 -5.11 8.70 -14.61
N ARG A 117 -5.47 7.57 -15.21
CA ARG A 117 -6.21 6.48 -14.55
C ARG A 117 -5.52 5.16 -14.80
N GLY A 118 -5.58 4.28 -13.81
CA GLY A 118 -4.96 2.97 -13.89
C GLY A 118 -5.24 2.11 -12.67
N VAL A 119 -4.63 0.94 -12.64
CA VAL A 119 -4.74 -0.04 -11.55
C VAL A 119 -3.35 -0.50 -11.14
N ARG A 120 -3.12 -0.67 -9.84
CA ARG A 120 -1.96 -1.43 -9.37
C ARG A 120 -2.24 -2.93 -9.49
N SER A 121 -1.45 -3.61 -10.32
CA SER A 121 -1.45 -5.06 -10.45
C SER A 121 -0.49 -5.68 -9.45
N ILE A 122 -0.85 -6.85 -8.91
CA ILE A 122 -0.06 -7.59 -7.92
C ILE A 122 0.05 -9.03 -8.41
N ILE A 123 1.27 -9.52 -8.58
CA ILE A 123 1.56 -10.86 -9.11
C ILE A 123 2.28 -11.69 -8.06
N PHE A 124 1.60 -12.73 -7.59
CA PHE A 124 2.19 -13.78 -6.77
C PHE A 124 2.80 -14.84 -7.69
N HIS A 125 4.14 -14.81 -7.85
CA HIS A 125 4.87 -15.83 -8.62
C HIS A 125 4.96 -17.18 -7.90
N SER A 126 4.68 -17.20 -6.59
CA SER A 126 4.64 -18.42 -5.78
C SER A 126 3.69 -18.24 -4.60
N ALA A 127 3.10 -19.34 -4.12
CA ALA A 127 2.38 -19.37 -2.86
C ALA A 127 3.31 -19.31 -1.63
N ALA A 128 4.61 -19.59 -1.82
CA ALA A 128 5.60 -19.60 -0.76
C ALA A 128 5.84 -18.18 -0.19
N PRO A 129 5.81 -18.01 1.15
CA PRO A 129 5.77 -16.70 1.79
C PRO A 129 7.06 -15.88 1.74
N LEU A 130 8.15 -16.43 1.20
CA LEU A 130 9.45 -15.74 1.09
C LEU A 130 9.75 -15.24 -0.33
N VAL A 131 9.01 -15.70 -1.34
CA VAL A 131 9.23 -15.26 -2.73
C VAL A 131 8.68 -13.86 -2.91
N GLY A 132 9.50 -12.94 -3.44
CA GLY A 132 9.12 -11.54 -3.67
C GLY A 132 7.83 -11.39 -4.49
N LEU A 133 7.04 -10.38 -4.13
CA LEU A 133 5.77 -10.07 -4.79
C LEU A 133 5.99 -8.99 -5.85
N GLU A 134 5.71 -9.27 -7.11
CA GLU A 134 5.83 -8.25 -8.16
C GLU A 134 4.59 -7.35 -8.17
N THR A 135 4.79 -6.06 -8.36
CA THR A 135 3.71 -5.11 -8.58
C THR A 135 4.10 -4.01 -9.56
N TYR A 136 3.13 -3.52 -10.31
CA TYR A 136 3.27 -2.41 -11.26
C TYR A 136 1.93 -1.72 -11.45
N ILE A 137 1.93 -0.54 -12.06
CA ILE A 137 0.71 0.17 -12.44
C ILE A 137 0.43 -0.05 -13.92
N MET A 138 -0.79 -0.46 -14.24
CA MET A 138 -1.31 -0.53 -15.61
C MET A 138 -2.25 0.65 -15.83
N MET A 139 -1.93 1.49 -16.80
CA MET A 139 -2.67 2.70 -17.12
C MET A 139 -3.78 2.41 -18.14
N GLU A 140 -4.81 3.26 -18.14
CA GLU A 140 -5.97 3.18 -19.04
C GLU A 140 -5.57 3.23 -20.53
N ASN A 141 -4.45 3.89 -20.86
CA ASN A 141 -3.90 3.95 -22.20
C ASN A 141 -3.06 2.70 -22.60
N GLY A 142 -3.03 1.66 -21.77
CA GLY A 142 -2.27 0.43 -21.99
C GLY A 142 -0.78 0.49 -21.62
N THR A 143 -0.27 1.64 -21.18
CA THR A 143 1.12 1.74 -20.68
C THR A 143 1.24 1.19 -19.27
N SER A 144 2.46 0.88 -18.83
CA SER A 144 2.73 0.48 -17.46
C SER A 144 3.96 1.17 -16.89
N HIS A 145 3.97 1.40 -15.57
CA HIS A 145 5.07 2.03 -14.85
C HIS A 145 5.12 1.57 -13.39
N ALA A 146 6.07 2.13 -12.62
CA ALA A 146 6.28 1.82 -11.20
C ALA A 146 6.36 0.32 -10.87
N ARG A 147 7.02 -0.44 -11.77
CA ARG A 147 7.27 -1.87 -11.57
C ARG A 147 8.35 -2.07 -10.51
N VAL A 148 8.02 -2.82 -9.46
CA VAL A 148 8.92 -3.16 -8.36
C VAL A 148 8.67 -4.60 -7.88
N ILE A 149 9.69 -5.20 -7.26
CA ILE A 149 9.58 -6.47 -6.54
C ILE A 149 9.59 -6.15 -5.05
N LEU A 150 8.55 -6.56 -4.35
CA LEU A 150 8.37 -6.38 -2.92
C LEU A 150 8.94 -7.61 -2.20
N ASP A 151 10.19 -7.50 -1.77
CA ASP A 151 10.92 -8.52 -1.00
C ASP A 151 11.57 -7.91 0.24
N GLU A 152 12.46 -8.63 0.93
CA GLU A 152 13.15 -8.14 2.12
C GLU A 152 14.13 -6.98 1.86
N HIS A 153 14.55 -6.77 0.62
CA HIS A 153 15.50 -5.73 0.23
C HIS A 153 14.82 -4.46 -0.31
N TYR A 154 13.53 -4.52 -0.63
CA TYR A 154 12.77 -3.35 -1.07
C TYR A 154 12.59 -2.34 0.07
N MET A 155 12.89 -1.06 -0.20
CA MET A 155 12.82 0.04 0.79
C MET A 155 11.73 1.03 0.42
#